data_AF-A0A934W2D0-F1
#
_entry.id   AF-A0A934W2D0-F1
#
_cell.length_a   1.000
_cell.length_b   1.000
_cell.length_c   1.000
_cell.angle_alpha   90.00
_cell.angle_beta   90.00
_cell.angle_gamma   90.00
#
_symmetry.space_group_name_H-M   'P 1'
#
loop_
_entity.id
_entity.type
_entity.pdbx_description
1 polymer ?
#
loop_
_entity_poly.entity_id
_entity_poly.type
_entity_poly.pdbx_seq_one_letter_code
_entity_poly.pdbx_strand_id
1 'polypeptide(L)' 'MSRAGLALVRVHDDLWRVTRTDGEVLGYVERFEVVGGLRYRAKRYIARQGRFVAMGDFWGFESAVDCF' A
#
# COMPACT_ATOMS: atom_id res chain seq x y z
N MET A 1 -15.15 2.11 -3.44
CA MET A 1 -14.47 1.26 -4.44
C MET A 1 -14.31 -0.12 -3.82
N SER A 2 -14.60 -1.21 -4.54
CA SER A 2 -14.60 -2.54 -3.95
C SER A 2 -13.16 -3.05 -3.81
N ARG A 3 -12.72 -3.30 -2.56
CA ARG A 3 -11.47 -4.02 -2.21
C ARG A 3 -11.45 -5.49 -2.66
N ALA A 4 -12.43 -5.90 -3.48
CA ALA A 4 -12.58 -7.28 -3.93
C ALA A 4 -11.38 -7.68 -4.78
N GLY A 5 -10.73 -8.77 -4.41
CA GLY A 5 -9.56 -9.30 -5.13
C GLY A 5 -8.20 -8.80 -4.65
N LEU A 6 -8.16 -7.98 -3.58
CA LEU A 6 -6.91 -7.61 -2.91
C LEU A 6 -6.64 -8.51 -1.70
N ALA A 7 -5.37 -8.86 -1.51
CA ALA A 7 -4.84 -9.45 -0.29
C ALA A 7 -3.76 -8.53 0.31
N LEU A 8 -3.74 -8.45 1.64
CA LEU A 8 -2.77 -7.65 2.40
C LEU A 8 -1.87 -8.58 3.18
N VAL A 9 -0.60 -8.61 2.83
CA VAL A 9 0.41 -9.43 3.50
C VAL A 9 1.30 -8.53 4.33
N ARG A 10 1.27 -8.68 5.65
CA ARG A 10 2.17 -7.94 6.55
C ARG A 10 3.60 -8.47 6.37
N VAL A 11 4.52 -7.58 5.98
CA VAL A 11 5.94 -7.92 5.77
C VAL A 11 6.72 -7.67 7.07
N HIS A 12 6.46 -6.54 7.72
CA HIS A 12 6.91 -6.24 9.08
C HIS A 12 5.95 -5.23 9.71
N ASP A 13 6.32 -4.67 10.88
CA ASP A 13 5.36 -3.94 11.71
C ASP A 13 4.69 -2.72 11.06
N ASP A 14 5.40 -2.10 10.13
CA ASP A 14 5.04 -0.84 9.46
C ASP A 14 4.89 -0.99 7.94
N LEU A 15 4.93 -2.22 7.41
CA LEU A 15 4.90 -2.43 5.96
C LEU A 15 3.99 -3.59 5.58
N TRP A 16 3.04 -3.28 4.71
CA TRP A 16 2.12 -4.25 4.11
C TRP A 16 2.37 -4.30 2.62
N ARG A 17 2.49 -5.52 2.09
CA ARG A 17 2.48 -5.78 0.67
C ARG A 17 1.03 -5.97 0.22
N VAL A 18 0.63 -5.22 -0.80
CA VAL A 18 -0.67 -5.34 -1.45
C VAL A 18 -0.50 -6.25 -2.66
N THR A 19 -1.24 -7.35 -2.69
CA THR A 19 -1.25 -8.29 -3.80
C THR A 19 -2.65 -8.47 -4.34
N ARG A 20 -2.76 -8.93 -5.59
CA ARG A 20 -3.96 -9.64 -6.03
C ARG A 20 -4.09 -10.96 -5.28
N THR A 21 -5.27 -11.56 -5.32
CA THR A 21 -5.52 -12.91 -4.77
C THR A 21 -4.71 -14.01 -5.46
N ASP A 22 -4.23 -13.78 -6.69
CA ASP A 22 -3.34 -14.70 -7.42
C ASP A 22 -1.85 -14.56 -7.02
N GLY A 23 -1.54 -13.62 -6.13
CA GLY A 23 -0.17 -13.36 -5.66
C GLY A 23 0.58 -12.28 -6.43
N GLU A 24 0.01 -11.68 -7.49
CA GLU A 24 0.63 -10.55 -8.18
C GLU A 24 0.83 -9.38 -7.21
N VAL A 25 2.06 -8.89 -7.08
CA VAL A 25 2.37 -7.75 -6.22
C VAL A 25 1.99 -6.44 -6.92
N LEU A 26 1.01 -5.74 -6.35
CA LEU A 26 0.56 -4.44 -6.84
C LEU A 26 1.35 -3.28 -6.22
N GLY A 27 1.85 -3.48 -5.00
CA GLY A 27 2.69 -2.51 -4.31
C GLY A 27 2.66 -2.66 -2.79
N TYR A 28 2.79 -1.54 -2.09
CA TYR A 28 2.93 -1.52 -0.63
C TYR A 28 2.19 -0.36 0.01
N VAL A 29 1.79 -0.57 1.25
CA VAL A 29 1.38 0.48 2.19
C VAL A 29 2.39 0.51 3.33
N GLU A 30 3.00 1.67 3.58
CA GLU A 30 3.99 1.90 4.63
C GLU A 30 3.41 2.82 5.70
N ARG A 31 3.48 2.44 6.97
CA ARG A 31 3.15 3.28 8.12
C ARG A 31 4.38 4.06 8.55
N PHE A 32 4.21 5.34 8.84
CA PHE A 32 5.29 6.19 9.33
C PHE A 32 4.75 7.28 10.25
N GLU A 33 5.59 7.72 11.18
CA GLU A 33 5.25 8.77 12.13
C GLU A 33 5.45 10.16 11.51
N VAL A 34 4.55 11.08 11.86
CA VAL A 34 4.65 12.51 11.56
C VAL A 34 4.29 13.33 12.79
N VAL A 35 4.61 14.61 12.77
CA VAL A 35 4.06 15.56 13.75
C VAL A 35 2.53 15.53 13.63
N GLY A 36 1.86 15.06 14.68
CA GLY A 36 0.40 14.91 14.72
C GLY A 36 -0.12 13.47 14.58
N GLY A 37 0.74 12.46 14.45
CA GLY A 37 0.36 11.05 14.57
C GLY A 37 0.94 10.14 13.49
N LEU A 38 0.18 9.12 13.11
CA LEU A 38 0.60 8.13 12.12
C LEU A 38 0.02 8.46 10.74
N ARG A 39 0.82 8.27 9.70
CA ARG A 39 0.39 8.31 8.31
C ARG A 39 0.73 7.01 7.60
N TYR A 40 0.05 6.81 6.47
CA TYR A 40 0.16 5.64 5.62
C TYR A 40 0.45 6.07 4.18
N ARG A 41 1.59 5.64 3.63
CA ARG A 41 2.00 5.93 2.27
C ARG A 41 1.68 4.75 1.36
N ALA A 42 0.92 4.99 0.31
CA ALA A 42 0.70 4.01 -0.75
C ALA A 42 1.80 4.14 -1.82
N LYS A 43 2.44 3.02 -2.18
CA LYS A 43 3.44 2.94 -3.26
C LYS A 43 3.03 1.84 -4.24
N ARG A 44 2.72 2.19 -5.49
CA ARG A 44 2.40 1.21 -6.55
C ARG A 44 3.66 0.74 -7.26
N TYR A 45 3.75 -0.57 -7.48
CA TYR A 45 4.76 -1.15 -8.34
C TYR A 45 4.33 -1.08 -9.79
N ILE A 46 5.16 -0.52 -10.65
CA ILE A 46 4.95 -0.47 -12.10
C ILE A 46 5.88 -1.51 -12.72
N ALA A 47 5.39 -2.74 -12.88
CA ALA A 47 6.20 -3.88 -13.34
C ALA A 47 6.95 -3.61 -14.65
N ARG A 48 6.28 -2.96 -15.63
CA ARG A 48 6.89 -2.57 -16.91
C ARG A 48 8.09 -1.64 -16.76
N GLN A 49 8.17 -0.88 -15.67
CA GLN A 49 9.25 0.09 -15.39
C GLN A 49 10.17 -0.39 -14.27
N GLY A 50 9.89 -1.53 -13.62
CA GLY A 50 10.68 -2.06 -12.51
C GLY A 50 10.82 -1.11 -11.31
N ARG A 51 9.85 -0.22 -11.07
CA ARG A 51 9.96 0.81 -10.03
C ARG A 51 8.68 1.02 -9.24
N PHE A 52 8.82 1.65 -8.07
CA PHE A 52 7.72 2.11 -7.25
C PHE A 52 7.39 3.59 -7.51
N VAL A 53 6.11 3.91 -7.48
CA VAL A 53 5.59 5.28 -7.56
C VAL A 53 4.71 5.53 -6.35
N ALA A 54 5.03 6.59 -5.59
CA ALA A 54 4.18 7.03 -4.50
C ALA A 54 2.83 7.52 -5.05
N MET A 55 1.74 6.97 -4.54
CA MET A 55 0.38 7.35 -4.94
C MET A 55 -0.20 8.43 -4.02
N GLY A 56 0.29 8.49 -2.77
CA GLY A 56 -0.12 9.49 -1.81
C GLY A 56 0.13 9.04 -0.37
N ASP A 57 -0.07 9.98 0.55
CA ASP A 57 0.02 9.78 1.98
C ASP A 57 -1.34 10.05 2.61
N PHE A 58 -1.79 9.17 3.49
CA PHE A 58 -3.13 9.17 4.07
C PHE A 58 -3.05 9.06 5.59
N TRP A 59 -4.07 9.58 6.28
CA TRP A 59 -4.19 9.43 7.73
C TRP A 59 -4.75 8.05 8.14
N GLY A 60 -5.40 7.35 7.20
CA GLY A 60 -5.99 6.02 7.43
C GLY A 60 -5.36 4.96 6.54
N PHE A 61 -5.12 3.78 7.12
CA PHE A 61 -4.60 2.62 6.41
C PHE A 61 -5.52 2.23 5.24
N GLU A 62 -6.83 2.18 5.47
CA GLU A 62 -7.83 1.81 4.46
C GLU A 62 -7.82 2.79 3.26
N SER A 63 -7.66 4.09 3.50
CA SER A 63 -7.56 5.08 2.42
C SER A 63 -6.32 4.90 1.55
N ALA A 64 -5.22 4.42 2.12
CA ALA A 64 -4.03 4.07 1.35
C ALA A 64 -4.24 2.79 0.53
N VAL A 65 -4.98 1.82 1.07
CA VAL A 65 -5.32 0.56 0.37
C VAL A 65 -6.27 0.80 -0.80
N ASP A 66 -7.22 1.73 -0.67
CA ASP A 66 -8.18 2.07 -1.74
C ASP A 66 -7.55 2.59 -3.04
N CYS A 67 -6.24 2.90 -3.04
CA CYS A 67 -5.47 3.29 -4.22
C CYS A 67 -5.04 2.12 -5.13
N PHE A 68 -5.24 0.86 -4.70
CA PHE A 68 -4.77 -0.33 -5.40
C PHE A 68 -5.87 -1.02 -6.21
#